data_AF-A0A3D4Q9V0-F1
#
_entry.id   AF-A0A3D4Q9V0-F1
#
_cell.length_a   1.000
_cell.length_b   1.000
_cell.length_c   1.000
_cell.angle_alpha   90.00
_cell.angle_beta   90.00
_cell.angle_gamma   90.00
#
_symmetry.space_group_name_H-M   'P 1'
#
loop_
_entity.id
_entity.type
_entity.pdbx_description
1 polymer ?
#
loop_
_entity_poly.entity_id
_entity_poly.type
_entity_poly.pdbx_seq_one_letter_code
_entity_poly.pdbx_strand_id
1 'polypeptide(L)'
;MIVYYKRMANAIMLLGAVLGGALGFFYFHGQILTNPDKTTVFWWALWIFAGIILGRLAASICANRRLQKVQKQLYIDADPAGFLKSFEVVNARVPKNLAEYANGQHWISYAKEALGDFEGAWDAIKDLKPEELRIHALTSSALVVNQKANLQILRGDLEAAGFQIEDLKHLQEVSVKRAARLAENLKQQIRVHEARIAAAEGRTDADIAYLEEEIQYAGNVIYRKEIQLELAEYYLRAGQPEKARTYLQAILENRKGLYTEKRAEELLSHPEKVRTWQKPVRNENGEKVGEEDQDGFVVIRE
;
A
#
# COMPACT_ATOMS: atom_id res chain seq x y z
N MET A 1 5.55 10.16 -10.02
CA MET A 1 4.25 10.44 -10.72
C MET A 1 4.36 10.47 -12.25
N ILE A 2 5.13 11.38 -12.84
CA ILE A 2 5.34 11.44 -14.30
C ILE A 2 5.91 10.11 -14.84
N VAL A 3 6.73 9.43 -14.04
CA VAL A 3 7.36 8.14 -14.37
C VAL A 3 6.33 7.10 -14.84
N TYR A 4 5.18 7.00 -14.16
CA TYR A 4 4.09 6.09 -14.54
C TYR A 4 3.48 6.40 -15.92
N TYR A 5 3.49 7.67 -16.33
CA TYR A 5 2.84 8.15 -17.55
C TYR A 5 3.82 8.86 -18.50
N LYS A 6 5.06 8.36 -18.59
CA LYS A 6 6.17 8.99 -19.32
C LYS A 6 5.84 9.34 -20.77
N ARG A 7 5.17 8.44 -21.51
CA ARG A 7 4.79 8.69 -22.93
C ARG A 7 3.85 9.89 -23.07
N MET A 8 2.83 9.95 -22.20
CA MET A 8 1.89 11.07 -22.17
C MET A 8 2.60 12.36 -21.79
N ALA A 9 3.47 12.33 -20.78
CA ALA A 9 4.21 13.51 -20.36
C ALA A 9 5.13 14.05 -21.45
N ASN A 10 5.85 13.18 -22.15
CA ASN A 10 6.70 13.55 -23.28
C ASN A 10 5.88 14.18 -24.42
N ALA A 11 4.69 13.63 -24.71
CA ALA A 11 3.80 14.20 -25.74
C ALA A 11 3.31 15.60 -25.36
N ILE A 12 2.90 15.82 -24.11
CA ILE A 12 2.47 17.14 -23.62
C ILE A 12 3.63 18.15 -23.64
N MET A 13 4.84 17.71 -23.27
CA MET A 13 6.03 18.57 -23.33
C MET A 13 6.39 18.95 -24.77
N LEU A 14 6.31 17.99 -25.71
CA LEU A 14 6.54 18.25 -27.13
C LEU A 14 5.50 19.25 -27.69
N LEU A 15 4.22 19.06 -27.36
CA LEU A 15 3.17 20.01 -27.72
C LEU A 15 3.44 21.40 -27.14
N GLY A 16 3.89 21.48 -25.89
CA GLY A 16 4.32 22.73 -25.27
C GLY A 16 5.46 23.41 -26.02
N ALA A 17 6.48 22.64 -26.44
CA ALA A 17 7.59 23.15 -27.23
C ALA A 17 7.13 23.71 -28.59
N VAL A 18 6.25 22.98 -29.29
CA VAL A 18 5.70 23.40 -30.59
C VAL A 18 4.85 24.67 -30.44
N LEU A 19 3.98 24.73 -29.43
CA LEU A 19 3.15 25.92 -29.17
C LEU A 19 4.01 27.12 -28.78
N GLY A 20 5.02 26.93 -27.94
CA GLY A 20 5.99 27.97 -27.60
C GLY A 20 6.73 28.50 -28.84
N GLY A 21 7.22 27.59 -29.69
CA GLY A 21 7.88 27.94 -30.95
C GLY A 21 6.96 28.68 -31.93
N ALA A 22 5.70 28.26 -32.05
CA ALA A 22 4.71 28.93 -32.89
C ALA A 22 4.37 30.33 -32.37
N LEU A 23 4.14 30.49 -31.06
CA LEU A 23 3.89 31.80 -30.44
C LEU A 23 5.07 32.75 -30.62
N GLY A 24 6.30 32.25 -30.40
CA GLY A 24 7.51 33.02 -30.68
C GLY A 24 7.62 33.40 -32.16
N PHE A 25 7.27 32.50 -33.08
CA PHE A 25 7.26 32.77 -34.52
C PHE A 25 6.29 33.89 -34.91
N PHE A 26 5.07 33.86 -34.38
CA PHE A 26 4.09 34.92 -34.59
C PHE A 26 4.52 36.24 -33.95
N TYR A 27 5.07 36.22 -32.73
CA TYR A 27 5.57 37.41 -32.04
C TYR A 27 6.64 38.14 -32.86
N PHE A 28 7.56 37.39 -33.47
CA PHE A 28 8.61 37.93 -34.34
C PHE A 28 8.20 38.06 -35.82
N HIS A 29 6.90 37.94 -36.14
CA HIS A 29 6.36 38.11 -37.50
C HIS A 29 7.07 37.25 -38.57
N GLY A 30 7.56 36.08 -38.18
CA GLY A 30 8.32 35.18 -39.06
C GLY A 30 9.75 35.61 -39.40
N GLN A 31 10.22 36.76 -38.91
CA GLN A 31 11.57 37.28 -39.15
C GLN A 31 12.62 36.70 -38.19
N ILE A 32 12.60 35.38 -37.97
CA ILE A 32 13.53 34.72 -37.03
C ILE A 32 14.85 34.34 -37.70
N LEU A 33 14.79 33.84 -38.94
CA LEU A 33 15.97 33.34 -39.67
C LEU A 33 16.60 34.40 -40.59
N THR A 34 15.86 35.47 -40.89
CA THR A 34 16.29 36.56 -41.78
C THR A 34 16.82 37.77 -41.02
N ASN A 35 16.75 37.76 -39.68
CA ASN A 35 17.23 38.86 -38.85
C ASN A 35 18.75 38.77 -38.67
N PRO A 36 19.53 39.83 -38.98
CA PRO A 36 20.98 39.82 -38.75
C PRO A 36 21.34 39.80 -37.25
N ASP A 37 20.41 40.18 -36.38
CA ASP A 37 20.62 40.18 -34.92
C ASP A 37 20.30 38.81 -34.29
N LYS A 38 21.34 38.19 -33.72
CA LYS A 38 21.28 36.89 -33.02
C LYS A 38 20.38 36.92 -31.77
N THR A 39 20.05 38.11 -31.25
CA THR A 39 19.14 38.25 -30.10
C THR A 39 17.73 37.70 -30.40
N THR A 40 17.23 37.83 -31.64
CA THR A 40 15.90 37.36 -32.03
C THR A 40 15.80 35.83 -31.96
N VAL A 41 16.85 35.13 -32.40
CA VAL A 41 16.94 33.66 -32.32
C VAL A 41 16.99 33.21 -30.85
N PHE A 42 17.72 33.94 -30.00
CA PHE A 42 17.77 33.65 -28.56
C PHE A 42 16.41 33.81 -27.88
N TRP A 43 15.70 34.91 -28.13
CA TRP A 43 14.36 35.12 -27.59
C TRP A 43 13.35 34.10 -28.11
N TRP A 44 13.44 33.70 -29.38
CA TRP A 44 12.62 32.62 -29.92
C TRP A 44 12.88 31.28 -29.23
N ALA A 45 14.14 30.94 -28.97
CA ALA A 45 14.49 29.75 -28.18
C ALA A 45 13.92 29.82 -26.75
N LEU A 46 13.92 30.99 -26.11
CA LEU A 46 13.28 31.19 -24.80
C LEU A 46 11.78 30.88 -24.82
N TRP A 47 11.07 31.24 -25.89
CA TRP A 47 9.65 30.87 -26.05
C TRP A 47 9.43 29.36 -26.11
N ILE A 48 10.31 28.62 -26.81
CA ILE A 48 10.26 27.15 -26.84
C ILE A 48 10.50 26.58 -25.44
N PHE A 49 11.51 27.06 -24.71
CA PHE A 49 11.81 26.61 -23.35
C PHE A 49 10.66 26.93 -22.38
N ALA A 50 10.05 28.11 -22.47
CA ALA A 50 8.86 28.46 -21.71
C ALA A 50 7.71 27.50 -21.99
N GLY A 51 7.48 27.16 -23.27
CA GLY A 51 6.52 26.15 -23.69
C GLY A 51 6.80 24.76 -23.10
N ILE A 52 8.06 24.32 -23.07
CA ILE A 52 8.47 23.04 -22.45
C ILE A 52 8.18 23.04 -20.95
N ILE A 53 8.48 24.14 -20.24
CA ILE A 53 8.25 24.27 -18.80
C ILE A 53 6.74 24.20 -18.50
N LEU A 54 5.91 24.97 -19.21
CA LEU A 54 4.45 24.93 -19.08
C LEU A 54 3.90 23.54 -19.42
N GLY A 55 4.39 22.90 -20.49
CA GLY A 55 4.04 21.54 -20.86
C GLY A 55 4.40 20.53 -19.78
N ARG A 56 5.55 20.67 -19.12
CA ARG A 56 5.96 19.80 -17.99
C ARG A 56 5.04 19.97 -16.79
N LEU A 57 4.62 21.19 -16.46
CA LEU A 57 3.65 21.45 -15.39
C LEU A 57 2.30 20.82 -15.71
N ALA A 58 1.78 21.03 -16.93
CA ALA A 58 0.53 20.42 -17.39
C ALA A 58 0.60 18.89 -17.37
N ALA A 59 1.72 18.31 -17.81
CA ALA A 59 1.97 16.88 -17.76
C ALA A 59 1.95 16.33 -16.33
N SER A 60 2.58 17.05 -15.38
CA SER A 60 2.58 16.69 -13.96
C SER A 60 1.15 16.68 -13.38
N ILE A 61 0.35 17.71 -13.67
CA ILE A 61 -1.05 17.81 -13.23
C ILE A 61 -1.88 16.66 -13.81
N CYS A 62 -1.74 16.37 -15.11
CA CYS A 62 -2.46 15.28 -15.76
C CYS A 62 -2.06 13.91 -15.21
N ALA A 63 -0.77 13.67 -15.02
CA ALA A 63 -0.25 12.44 -14.43
C ALA A 63 -0.76 12.25 -12.99
N ASN A 64 -0.77 13.32 -12.19
CA ASN A 64 -1.29 13.29 -10.83
C ASN A 64 -2.78 12.97 -10.80
N ARG A 65 -3.61 13.67 -11.60
CA ARG A 65 -5.05 13.39 -11.68
C ARG A 65 -5.35 11.95 -12.09
N ARG A 66 -4.59 11.42 -13.05
CA ARG A 66 -4.75 10.03 -13.49
C ARG A 66 -4.33 9.04 -12.41
N LEU A 67 -3.25 9.31 -11.69
CA LEU A 67 -2.81 8.48 -10.56
C LEU A 67 -3.82 8.52 -9.41
N GLN A 68 -4.32 9.70 -9.06
CA GLN A 68 -5.36 9.88 -8.04
C GLN A 68 -6.64 9.14 -8.39
N LYS A 69 -7.06 9.15 -9.67
CA LYS A 69 -8.23 8.38 -10.13
C LYS A 69 -8.03 6.88 -9.91
N VAL A 70 -6.86 6.37 -10.22
CA VAL A 70 -6.51 4.96 -10.00
C VAL A 70 -6.46 4.63 -8.50
N GLN A 71 -5.81 5.46 -7.69
CA GLN A 71 -5.77 5.27 -6.23
C GLN A 71 -7.17 5.35 -5.59
N LYS A 72 -8.04 6.23 -6.10
CA LYS A 72 -9.44 6.31 -5.67
C LYS A 72 -10.17 4.99 -5.88
N GLN A 73 -9.93 4.30 -6.99
CA GLN A 73 -10.55 2.99 -7.25
C GLN A 73 -10.22 1.98 -6.14
N LEU A 74 -8.96 1.95 -5.70
CA LEU A 74 -8.53 1.04 -4.64
C LEU A 74 -9.03 1.47 -3.26
N TYR A 75 -8.73 2.70 -2.85
CA TYR A 75 -8.90 3.12 -1.45
C TYR A 75 -10.28 3.68 -1.09
N ILE A 76 -11.01 4.22 -2.07
CA ILE A 76 -12.33 4.87 -1.85
C ILE A 76 -13.45 4.01 -2.42
N ASP A 77 -13.32 3.60 -3.69
CA ASP A 77 -14.38 2.85 -4.36
C ASP A 77 -14.37 1.35 -3.95
N ALA A 78 -13.26 0.90 -3.35
CA ALA A 78 -12.98 -0.48 -2.95
C ALA A 78 -13.11 -1.48 -4.10
N ASP A 79 -12.53 -1.12 -5.26
CA ASP A 79 -12.49 -1.91 -6.48
C ASP A 79 -11.05 -2.36 -6.79
N PRO A 80 -10.51 -3.35 -6.05
CA PRO A 80 -9.16 -3.85 -6.27
C PRO A 80 -8.99 -4.53 -7.64
N ALA A 81 -10.02 -5.20 -8.16
CA ALA A 81 -9.97 -5.85 -9.47
C ALA A 81 -9.86 -4.82 -10.61
N GLY A 82 -10.66 -3.76 -10.57
CA GLY A 82 -10.58 -2.64 -11.51
C GLY A 82 -9.27 -1.86 -11.38
N PHE A 83 -8.75 -1.70 -10.16
CA PHE A 83 -7.43 -1.13 -9.92
C PHE A 83 -6.34 -1.95 -10.63
N LEU A 84 -6.26 -3.26 -10.38
CA LEU A 84 -5.23 -4.13 -10.98
C LEU A 84 -5.27 -4.09 -12.51
N LYS A 85 -6.46 -4.20 -13.10
CA LYS A 85 -6.67 -4.09 -14.56
C LYS A 85 -6.13 -2.77 -15.13
N SER A 86 -6.23 -1.68 -14.39
CA SER A 86 -5.83 -0.35 -14.85
C SER A 86 -4.35 -0.02 -14.58
N PHE A 87 -3.78 -0.54 -13.50
CA PHE A 87 -2.51 -0.06 -12.96
C PHE A 87 -1.34 -1.03 -13.10
N GLU A 88 -1.57 -2.35 -13.13
CA GLU A 88 -0.48 -3.33 -13.16
C GLU A 88 0.39 -3.16 -14.41
N VAL A 89 -0.24 -2.98 -15.58
CA VAL A 89 0.44 -2.70 -16.86
C VAL A 89 1.18 -1.36 -16.84
N VAL A 90 0.69 -0.40 -16.05
CA VAL A 90 1.34 0.91 -15.88
C VAL A 90 2.61 0.77 -15.04
N ASN A 91 2.52 0.07 -13.90
CA ASN A 91 3.66 -0.15 -13.02
C ASN A 91 4.75 -1.02 -13.67
N ALA A 92 4.35 -2.02 -14.47
CA ALA A 92 5.29 -2.90 -15.19
C ALA A 92 6.25 -2.16 -16.13
N ARG A 93 5.91 -0.91 -16.52
CA ARG A 93 6.75 -0.06 -17.38
C ARG A 93 7.71 0.84 -16.59
N VAL A 94 7.59 0.87 -15.26
CA VAL A 94 8.47 1.65 -14.38
C VAL A 94 9.77 0.87 -14.17
N PRO A 95 10.95 1.51 -14.32
CA PRO A 95 12.21 0.85 -14.00
C PRO A 95 12.25 0.33 -12.56
N LYS A 96 12.65 -0.93 -12.39
CA LYS A 96 12.60 -1.66 -11.10
C LYS A 96 13.47 -1.06 -10.00
N ASN A 97 14.49 -0.29 -10.37
CA ASN A 97 15.42 0.37 -9.44
C ASN A 97 14.92 1.72 -8.93
N LEU A 98 13.68 2.11 -9.22
CA LEU A 98 13.07 3.35 -8.75
C LEU A 98 12.10 3.10 -7.60
N ALA A 99 12.03 4.06 -6.67
CA ALA A 99 11.06 4.09 -5.58
C ALA A 99 9.60 3.98 -6.07
N GLU A 100 9.28 4.58 -7.22
CA GLU A 100 7.95 4.43 -7.80
C GLU A 100 7.59 2.98 -8.13
N TYR A 101 8.54 2.16 -8.59
CA TYR A 101 8.22 0.75 -8.87
C TYR A 101 7.84 0.01 -7.58
N ALA A 102 8.60 0.22 -6.51
CA ALA A 102 8.32 -0.39 -5.21
C ALA A 102 6.98 0.08 -4.64
N ASN A 103 6.68 1.37 -4.70
CA ASN A 103 5.38 1.91 -4.28
C ASN A 103 4.22 1.35 -5.11
N GLY A 104 4.42 1.20 -6.42
CA GLY A 104 3.43 0.58 -7.29
C GLY A 104 3.21 -0.89 -6.98
N GLN A 105 4.27 -1.64 -6.67
CA GLN A 105 4.17 -3.04 -6.23
C GLN A 105 3.47 -3.18 -4.89
N HIS A 106 3.71 -2.26 -3.94
CA HIS A 106 2.95 -2.19 -2.70
C HIS A 106 1.44 -2.04 -2.97
N TRP A 107 1.01 -1.14 -3.87
CA TRP A 107 -0.42 -1.00 -4.19
C TRP A 107 -0.99 -2.23 -4.90
N ILE A 108 -0.20 -2.88 -5.76
CA ILE A 108 -0.59 -4.15 -6.40
C ILE A 108 -0.76 -5.25 -5.34
N SER A 109 0.17 -5.34 -4.40
CA SER A 109 0.10 -6.27 -3.27
C SER A 109 -1.17 -6.06 -2.46
N TYR A 110 -1.45 -4.81 -2.06
CA TYR A 110 -2.66 -4.48 -1.31
C TYR A 110 -3.95 -4.82 -2.07
N ALA A 111 -3.98 -4.60 -3.39
CA ALA A 111 -5.15 -4.97 -4.20
C ALA A 111 -5.33 -6.49 -4.32
N LYS A 112 -4.24 -7.26 -4.45
CA LYS A 112 -4.29 -8.73 -4.48
C LYS A 112 -4.73 -9.31 -3.13
N GLU A 113 -4.20 -8.75 -2.04
CA GLU A 113 -4.62 -9.06 -0.67
C GLU A 113 -6.13 -8.86 -0.50
N ALA A 114 -6.66 -7.71 -0.92
CA ALA A 114 -8.08 -7.39 -0.83
C ALA A 114 -8.98 -8.40 -1.58
N LEU A 115 -8.45 -9.07 -2.61
CA LEU A 115 -9.12 -10.13 -3.37
C LEU A 115 -8.92 -11.53 -2.78
N GLY A 116 -8.05 -11.67 -1.77
CA GLY A 116 -7.70 -12.93 -1.11
C GLY A 116 -6.55 -13.69 -1.77
N ASP A 117 -5.87 -13.08 -2.75
CA ASP A 117 -4.67 -13.64 -3.38
C ASP A 117 -3.43 -13.29 -2.53
N PHE A 118 -3.31 -13.93 -1.36
CA PHE A 118 -2.23 -13.65 -0.41
C PHE A 118 -0.85 -14.04 -0.94
N GLU A 119 -0.75 -15.14 -1.69
CA GLU A 119 0.51 -15.56 -2.31
C GLU A 119 0.93 -14.57 -3.41
N GLY A 120 0.01 -14.18 -4.30
CA GLY A 120 0.30 -13.18 -5.32
C GLY A 120 0.58 -11.79 -4.73
N ALA A 121 -0.02 -11.46 -3.59
CA ALA A 121 0.28 -10.24 -2.84
C ALA A 121 1.68 -10.27 -2.24
N TRP A 122 2.09 -11.40 -1.65
CA TRP A 122 3.44 -11.60 -1.11
C TRP A 122 4.49 -11.58 -2.22
N ASP A 123 4.26 -12.29 -3.32
CA ASP A 123 5.14 -12.33 -4.49
C ASP A 123 5.42 -10.95 -5.09
N ALA A 124 4.47 -10.03 -5.01
CA ALA A 124 4.66 -8.66 -5.49
C ALA A 124 5.73 -7.87 -4.71
N ILE A 125 5.97 -8.22 -3.44
CA ILE A 125 6.79 -7.41 -2.53
C ILE A 125 7.95 -8.15 -1.86
N LYS A 126 7.95 -9.49 -1.83
CA LYS A 126 8.93 -10.28 -1.07
C LYS A 126 10.37 -9.97 -1.45
N ASP A 127 10.64 -9.84 -2.75
CA ASP A 127 11.98 -9.63 -3.33
C ASP A 127 12.34 -8.14 -3.47
N LEU A 128 11.45 -7.23 -3.05
CA LEU A 128 11.78 -5.81 -3.02
C LEU A 128 12.75 -5.55 -1.87
N LYS A 129 13.84 -4.84 -2.20
CA LYS A 129 14.87 -4.36 -1.28
C LYS A 129 14.91 -2.83 -1.29
N PRO A 130 13.97 -2.16 -0.60
CA PRO A 130 13.79 -0.73 -0.77
C PRO A 130 14.99 0.10 -0.26
N GLU A 131 15.81 -0.47 0.62
CA GLU A 131 17.10 0.05 1.07
C GLU A 131 18.13 0.22 -0.05
N GLU A 132 18.01 -0.53 -1.15
CA GLU A 132 18.90 -0.44 -2.32
C GLU A 132 18.46 0.65 -3.32
N LEU A 133 17.33 1.35 -3.07
CA LEU A 133 16.75 2.33 -4.01
C LEU A 133 17.41 3.71 -3.91
N ARG A 134 17.77 4.29 -5.05
CA ARG A 134 18.39 5.63 -5.13
C ARG A 134 17.36 6.72 -4.77
N ILE A 135 17.55 7.34 -3.60
CA ILE A 135 16.89 8.56 -3.10
C ILE A 135 15.42 8.30 -2.64
N HIS A 136 15.10 8.67 -1.39
CA HIS A 136 13.80 8.46 -0.70
C HIS A 136 13.43 7.00 -0.33
N ALA A 137 14.45 6.15 -0.09
CA ALA A 137 14.27 4.77 0.35
C ALA A 137 13.35 4.62 1.58
N LEU A 138 13.50 5.46 2.62
CA LEU A 138 12.80 5.26 3.91
C LEU A 138 11.28 5.15 3.80
N THR A 139 10.61 5.99 3.01
CA THR A 139 9.15 5.89 2.85
C THR A 139 8.75 4.64 2.09
N SER A 140 9.52 4.26 1.06
CA SER A 140 9.23 3.06 0.27
C SER A 140 9.54 1.79 1.08
N SER A 141 10.63 1.78 1.86
CA SER A 141 10.95 0.76 2.86
C SER A 141 9.82 0.59 3.86
N ALA A 142 9.38 1.69 4.48
CA ALA A 142 8.29 1.68 5.43
C ALA A 142 7.01 1.09 4.83
N LEU A 143 6.62 1.49 3.63
CA LEU A 143 5.43 0.95 2.95
C LEU A 143 5.55 -0.55 2.69
N VAL A 144 6.68 -1.01 2.14
CA VAL A 144 6.88 -2.43 1.81
C VAL A 144 6.93 -3.29 3.07
N VAL A 145 7.68 -2.90 4.10
CA VAL A 145 7.76 -3.65 5.36
C VAL A 145 6.40 -3.65 6.07
N ASN A 146 5.66 -2.54 6.04
CA ASN A 146 4.32 -2.47 6.62
C ASN A 146 3.36 -3.46 5.95
N GLN A 147 3.41 -3.56 4.63
CA GLN A 147 2.60 -4.51 3.87
C GLN A 147 3.05 -5.96 4.10
N LYS A 148 4.36 -6.21 4.27
CA LYS A 148 4.86 -7.54 4.67
C LYS A 148 4.32 -7.94 6.04
N ALA A 149 4.39 -7.06 7.04
CA ALA A 149 3.81 -7.30 8.36
C ALA A 149 2.30 -7.62 8.26
N ASN A 150 1.55 -6.79 7.53
CA ASN A 150 0.12 -6.99 7.33
C ASN A 150 -0.21 -8.36 6.72
N LEU A 151 0.47 -8.74 5.64
CA LEU A 151 0.24 -10.05 5.00
C LEU A 151 0.55 -11.22 5.92
N GLN A 152 1.60 -11.13 6.74
CA GLN A 152 1.93 -12.19 7.69
C GLN A 152 0.87 -12.33 8.78
N ILE A 153 0.33 -11.21 9.29
CA ILE A 153 -0.82 -11.22 10.22
C ILE A 153 -2.02 -11.93 9.58
N LEU A 154 -2.40 -11.53 8.36
CA LEU A 154 -3.56 -12.11 7.65
C LEU A 154 -3.40 -13.60 7.30
N ARG A 155 -2.16 -14.04 7.06
CA ARG A 155 -1.82 -15.45 6.84
C ARG A 155 -1.78 -16.25 8.14
N GLY A 156 -1.79 -15.60 9.30
CA GLY A 156 -1.68 -16.22 10.62
C GLY A 156 -0.25 -16.55 11.04
N ASP A 157 0.76 -16.10 10.29
CA ASP A 157 2.17 -16.24 10.65
C ASP A 157 2.61 -15.08 11.55
N LEU A 158 2.13 -15.12 12.80
CA LEU A 158 2.31 -14.03 13.76
C LEU A 158 3.78 -13.87 14.19
N GLU A 159 4.56 -14.95 14.17
CA GLU A 159 6.00 -14.90 14.43
C GLU A 159 6.72 -14.13 13.32
N ALA A 160 6.45 -14.46 12.05
CA ALA A 160 6.98 -13.70 10.93
C ALA A 160 6.51 -12.25 10.92
N ALA A 161 5.27 -11.98 11.32
CA ALA A 161 4.78 -10.62 11.50
C ALA A 161 5.59 -9.87 12.57
N GLY A 162 5.91 -10.52 13.70
CA GLY A 162 6.76 -9.97 14.75
C GLY A 162 8.13 -9.51 14.24
N PHE A 163 8.80 -10.31 13.41
CA PHE A 163 10.06 -9.90 12.78
C PHE A 163 9.90 -8.65 11.90
N GLN A 164 8.81 -8.55 11.14
CA GLN A 164 8.55 -7.35 10.33
C GLN A 164 8.21 -6.12 11.18
N ILE A 165 7.62 -6.28 12.37
CA ILE A 165 7.38 -5.18 13.30
C ILE A 165 8.71 -4.64 13.86
N GLU A 166 9.66 -5.51 14.17
CA GLU A 166 11.00 -5.07 14.59
C GLU A 166 11.72 -4.30 13.47
N ASP A 167 11.57 -4.73 12.21
CA ASP A 167 12.05 -3.96 11.05
C ASP A 167 11.37 -2.57 10.97
N LEU A 168 10.06 -2.47 11.24
CA LEU A 168 9.35 -1.19 11.31
C LEU A 168 9.85 -0.30 12.45
N LYS A 169 10.12 -0.85 13.65
CA LYS A 169 10.68 -0.12 14.78
C LYS A 169 12.06 0.44 14.43
N HIS A 170 12.92 -0.36 13.81
CA HIS A 170 14.21 0.11 13.33
C HIS A 170 14.06 1.27 12.31
N LEU A 171 13.15 1.13 11.34
CA LEU A 171 12.84 2.20 10.39
C LEU A 171 12.29 3.46 11.07
N GLN A 172 11.49 3.32 12.12
CA GLN A 172 10.97 4.42 12.91
C GLN A 172 12.11 5.20 13.57
N GLU A 173 13.02 4.52 14.26
CA GLU A 173 14.19 5.11 14.91
C GLU A 173 15.07 5.89 13.92
N VAL A 174 15.36 5.28 12.77
CA VAL A 174 16.11 5.93 11.69
C VAL A 174 15.36 7.16 11.16
N SER A 175 14.02 7.12 11.13
CA SER A 175 13.18 8.20 10.62
C SER A 175 13.06 9.39 11.59
N VAL A 176 13.24 9.22 12.90
CA VAL A 176 13.09 10.30 13.90
C VAL A 176 13.89 11.55 13.53
N LYS A 177 15.14 11.38 13.10
CA LYS A 177 16.06 12.49 12.79
C LYS A 177 15.89 13.05 11.37
N ARG A 178 15.29 12.30 10.45
CA ARG A 178 15.30 12.58 9.00
C ARG A 178 13.93 12.89 8.43
N ALA A 179 12.86 12.39 9.05
CA ALA A 179 11.49 12.49 8.59
C ALA A 179 10.51 12.30 9.77
N ALA A 180 10.39 13.30 10.65
CA ALA A 180 9.57 13.22 11.86
C ALA A 180 8.12 12.76 11.60
N ARG A 181 7.50 13.22 10.51
CA ARG A 181 6.16 12.78 10.12
C ARG A 181 6.10 11.29 9.75
N LEU A 182 7.14 10.76 9.11
CA LEU A 182 7.23 9.34 8.81
C LEU A 182 7.39 8.53 10.09
N ALA A 183 8.22 9.00 11.04
CA ALA A 183 8.39 8.35 12.33
C ALA A 183 7.09 8.29 13.14
N GLU A 184 6.29 9.37 13.15
CA GLU A 184 4.98 9.36 13.82
C GLU A 184 4.01 8.41 13.12
N ASN A 185 3.96 8.43 11.78
CA ASN A 185 3.13 7.47 11.04
C ASN A 185 3.53 6.02 11.34
N LEU A 186 4.83 5.72 11.35
CA LEU A 186 5.34 4.38 11.68
C LEU A 186 4.97 3.97 13.09
N LYS A 187 5.04 4.88 14.07
CA LYS A 187 4.61 4.62 15.44
C LYS A 187 3.15 4.14 15.51
N GLN A 188 2.26 4.81 14.78
CA GLN A 188 0.85 4.43 14.73
C GLN A 188 0.66 3.08 14.02
N GLN A 189 1.37 2.83 12.91
CA GLN A 189 1.32 1.53 12.21
C GLN A 189 1.86 0.37 13.07
N ILE A 190 2.93 0.58 13.82
CA ILE A 190 3.47 -0.40 14.75
C ILE A 190 2.43 -0.74 15.83
N ARG A 191 1.83 0.29 16.45
CA ARG A 191 0.81 0.09 17.48
C ARG A 191 -0.37 -0.72 16.96
N VAL A 192 -0.86 -0.43 15.75
CA VAL A 192 -2.00 -1.18 15.20
C VAL A 192 -1.64 -2.64 14.91
N HIS A 193 -0.45 -2.91 14.35
CA HIS A 193 -0.03 -4.30 14.12
C HIS A 193 0.19 -5.07 15.43
N GLU A 194 0.77 -4.43 16.45
CA GLU A 194 0.93 -5.06 17.78
C GLU A 194 -0.43 -5.39 18.41
N ALA A 195 -1.41 -4.48 18.32
CA ALA A 195 -2.77 -4.74 18.80
C ALA A 195 -3.47 -5.87 18.02
N ARG A 196 -3.30 -5.92 16.69
CA ARG A 196 -3.85 -6.97 15.82
C ARG A 196 -3.22 -8.33 16.13
N ILE A 197 -1.90 -8.40 16.33
CA ILE A 197 -1.21 -9.63 16.76
C ILE A 197 -1.75 -10.08 18.11
N ALA A 198 -1.83 -9.18 19.10
CA ALA A 198 -2.33 -9.55 20.43
C ALA A 198 -3.77 -10.08 20.38
N ALA A 199 -4.64 -9.50 19.54
CA ALA A 199 -6.00 -9.98 19.32
C ALA A 199 -6.06 -11.34 18.58
N ALA A 200 -5.16 -11.57 17.61
CA ALA A 200 -5.03 -12.85 16.92
C ALA A 200 -4.49 -13.96 17.85
N GLU A 201 -3.55 -13.63 18.73
CA GLU A 201 -3.02 -14.53 19.77
C GLU A 201 -4.04 -14.82 20.87
N GLY A 202 -5.13 -14.05 20.96
CA GLY A 202 -6.14 -14.17 22.02
C GLY A 202 -5.66 -13.67 23.38
N ARG A 203 -4.66 -12.79 23.40
CA ARG A 203 -4.09 -12.27 24.65
C ARG A 203 -5.09 -11.40 25.41
N THR A 204 -5.01 -11.45 26.73
CA THR A 204 -5.86 -10.67 27.64
C THR A 204 -5.50 -9.18 27.66
N ASP A 205 -4.29 -8.82 27.24
CA ASP A 205 -3.80 -7.44 27.13
C ASP A 205 -3.97 -6.83 25.73
N ALA A 206 -4.70 -7.50 24.83
CA ALA A 206 -5.03 -6.94 23.52
C ALA A 206 -5.85 -5.65 23.66
N ASP A 207 -5.40 -4.57 22.99
CA ASP A 207 -6.07 -3.26 22.99
C ASP A 207 -7.26 -3.25 22.02
N ILE A 208 -8.31 -4.02 22.37
CA ILE A 208 -9.51 -4.20 21.55
C ILE A 208 -10.26 -2.88 21.34
N ALA A 209 -10.32 -2.03 22.38
CA ALA A 209 -10.96 -0.72 22.28
C ALA A 209 -10.28 0.16 21.22
N TYR A 210 -8.94 0.13 21.14
CA TYR A 210 -8.22 0.84 20.09
C TYR A 210 -8.55 0.30 18.69
N LEU A 211 -8.66 -1.02 18.50
CA LEU A 211 -9.07 -1.59 17.21
C LEU A 211 -10.51 -1.23 16.84
N GLU A 212 -11.41 -1.09 17.82
CA GLU A 212 -12.77 -0.59 17.61
C GLU A 212 -12.77 0.90 17.17
N GLU A 213 -11.92 1.74 17.77
CA GLU A 213 -11.72 3.13 17.34
C GLU A 213 -11.16 3.22 15.91
N GLU A 214 -10.23 2.34 15.54
CA GLU A 214 -9.67 2.28 14.18
C GLU A 214 -10.76 2.06 13.12
N ILE A 215 -11.78 1.24 13.40
CA ILE A 215 -12.92 1.03 12.50
C ILE A 215 -13.72 2.33 12.31
N GLN A 216 -13.93 3.09 13.37
CA GLN A 216 -14.72 4.34 13.33
C GLN A 216 -14.04 5.40 12.46
N TYR A 217 -12.71 5.50 12.51
CA TYR A 217 -11.94 6.51 11.78
C TYR A 217 -11.41 6.02 10.43
N ALA A 218 -11.58 4.74 10.09
CA ALA A 218 -11.13 4.17 8.83
C ALA A 218 -11.89 4.74 7.62
N GLY A 219 -11.22 5.64 6.87
CA GLY A 219 -11.71 6.14 5.59
C GLY A 219 -11.60 5.13 4.43
N ASN A 220 -10.74 4.11 4.58
CA ASN A 220 -10.55 3.04 3.60
C ASN A 220 -11.47 1.85 3.94
N VAL A 221 -12.39 1.52 3.03
CA VAL A 221 -13.37 0.45 3.21
C VAL A 221 -12.72 -0.93 3.32
N ILE A 222 -11.64 -1.19 2.60
CA ILE A 222 -10.93 -2.47 2.63
C ILE A 222 -10.35 -2.68 4.03
N TYR A 223 -9.53 -1.73 4.49
CA TYR A 223 -8.93 -1.74 5.84
C TYR A 223 -9.97 -1.86 6.94
N ARG A 224 -11.06 -1.09 6.86
CA ARG A 224 -12.14 -1.16 7.85
C ARG A 224 -12.72 -2.57 7.97
N LYS A 225 -12.96 -3.24 6.83
CA LYS A 225 -13.51 -4.61 6.81
C LYS A 225 -12.49 -5.64 7.31
N GLU A 226 -11.20 -5.39 7.13
CA GLU A 226 -10.13 -6.24 7.67
C GLU A 226 -10.14 -6.19 9.20
N ILE A 227 -10.15 -5.00 9.80
CA ILE A 227 -10.21 -4.86 11.27
C ILE A 227 -11.54 -5.41 11.82
N GLN A 228 -12.67 -5.19 11.14
CA GLN A 228 -13.95 -5.80 11.52
C GLN A 228 -13.87 -7.33 11.53
N LEU A 229 -13.19 -7.94 10.55
CA LEU A 229 -13.04 -9.38 10.47
C LEU A 229 -12.17 -9.91 11.62
N GLU A 230 -11.06 -9.24 11.91
CA GLU A 230 -10.16 -9.62 13.01
C GLU A 230 -10.85 -9.53 14.38
N LEU A 231 -11.63 -8.48 14.62
CA LEU A 231 -12.44 -8.36 15.82
C LEU A 231 -13.52 -9.44 15.91
N ALA A 232 -14.16 -9.77 14.79
CA ALA A 232 -15.13 -10.86 14.77
C ALA A 232 -14.49 -12.19 15.16
N GLU A 233 -13.34 -12.52 14.58
CA GLU A 233 -12.61 -13.73 14.94
C GLU A 233 -12.13 -13.73 16.40
N TYR A 234 -11.69 -12.59 16.92
CA TYR A 234 -11.37 -12.43 18.35
C TYR A 234 -12.59 -12.74 19.24
N TYR A 235 -13.75 -12.17 18.94
CA TYR A 235 -14.97 -12.40 19.74
C TYR A 235 -15.50 -13.83 19.62
N LEU A 236 -15.32 -14.49 18.47
CA LEU A 236 -15.62 -15.92 18.34
C LEU A 236 -14.73 -16.76 19.27
N ARG A 237 -13.41 -16.52 19.28
CA ARG A 237 -12.48 -17.19 20.20
C ARG A 237 -12.81 -16.92 21.66
N ALA A 238 -13.21 -15.70 21.98
CA ALA A 238 -13.57 -15.28 23.33
C ALA A 238 -14.98 -15.73 23.78
N GLY A 239 -15.68 -16.58 23.01
CA GLY A 239 -17.01 -17.09 23.36
C GLY A 239 -18.12 -16.02 23.34
N GLN A 240 -17.95 -14.95 22.55
CA GLN A 240 -18.90 -13.83 22.41
C GLN A 240 -19.51 -13.79 20.98
N PRO A 241 -20.28 -14.80 20.57
CA PRO A 241 -20.74 -14.95 19.18
C PRO A 241 -21.67 -13.82 18.71
N GLU A 242 -22.47 -13.23 19.59
CA GLU A 242 -23.37 -12.12 19.22
C GLU A 242 -22.61 -10.84 18.85
N LYS A 243 -21.50 -10.55 19.56
CA LYS A 243 -20.61 -9.44 19.19
C LYS A 243 -19.92 -9.72 17.86
N ALA A 244 -19.38 -10.93 17.69
CA ALA A 244 -18.78 -11.34 16.42
C ALA A 244 -19.77 -11.18 15.26
N ARG A 245 -21.01 -11.64 15.43
CA ARG A 245 -22.07 -11.53 14.43
C ARG A 245 -22.31 -10.10 13.97
N THR A 246 -22.23 -9.12 14.88
CA THR A 246 -22.43 -7.71 14.55
C THR A 246 -21.35 -7.23 13.57
N TYR A 247 -20.09 -7.55 13.83
CA TYR A 247 -18.98 -7.22 12.93
C TYR A 247 -19.09 -7.96 11.58
N LEU A 248 -19.40 -9.26 11.61
CA LEU A 248 -19.56 -10.05 10.39
C LEU A 248 -20.70 -9.54 9.51
N GLN A 249 -21.84 -9.14 10.09
CA GLN A 249 -22.94 -8.55 9.35
C GLN A 249 -22.57 -7.19 8.75
N ALA A 250 -21.85 -6.34 9.50
CA ALA A 250 -21.39 -5.04 9.01
C ALA A 250 -20.47 -5.16 7.79
N ILE A 251 -19.62 -6.20 7.71
CA ILE A 251 -18.79 -6.49 6.53
C ILE A 251 -19.66 -6.72 5.28
N LEU A 252 -20.86 -7.31 5.43
CA LEU A 252 -21.71 -7.74 4.34
C LEU A 252 -22.71 -6.68 3.84
N GLU A 253 -22.88 -5.55 4.55
CA GLU A 253 -23.86 -4.51 4.19
C GLU A 253 -23.62 -3.86 2.82
N ASN A 254 -22.35 -3.76 2.39
CA ASN A 254 -21.98 -3.18 1.09
C ASN A 254 -20.89 -4.04 0.42
N ARG A 255 -21.32 -5.02 -0.36
CA ARG A 255 -20.42 -5.99 -1.00
C ARG A 255 -19.62 -5.38 -2.15
N LYS A 256 -18.35 -5.72 -2.17
CA LYS A 256 -17.33 -5.24 -3.10
C LYS A 256 -16.52 -6.38 -3.73
N GLY A 257 -16.83 -7.63 -3.38
CA GLY A 257 -16.12 -8.82 -3.85
C GLY A 257 -14.80 -9.05 -3.12
N LEU A 258 -14.68 -8.53 -1.89
CA LEU A 258 -13.47 -8.65 -1.07
C LEU A 258 -13.38 -10.01 -0.39
N TYR A 259 -12.17 -10.44 -0.04
CA TYR A 259 -12.00 -11.71 0.68
C TYR A 259 -12.67 -11.70 2.05
N THR A 260 -12.69 -10.54 2.72
CA THR A 260 -13.33 -10.35 4.03
C THR A 260 -14.81 -10.68 3.98
N GLU A 261 -15.50 -10.41 2.87
CA GLU A 261 -16.91 -10.74 2.68
C GLU A 261 -17.12 -12.26 2.61
N LYS A 262 -16.29 -12.96 1.83
CA LYS A 262 -16.36 -14.42 1.71
C LYS A 262 -16.08 -15.09 3.06
N ARG A 263 -15.07 -14.60 3.78
CA ARG A 263 -14.71 -15.11 5.11
C ARG A 263 -15.80 -14.81 6.13
N ALA A 264 -16.45 -13.64 6.04
CA ALA A 264 -17.54 -13.30 6.95
C ALA A 264 -18.78 -14.18 6.73
N GLU A 265 -19.13 -14.49 5.47
CA GLU A 265 -20.18 -15.48 5.18
C GLU A 265 -19.85 -16.85 5.75
N GLU A 266 -18.61 -17.32 5.57
CA GLU A 266 -18.17 -18.59 6.13
C GLU A 266 -18.33 -18.62 7.65
N LEU A 267 -17.83 -17.61 8.37
CA LEU A 267 -17.89 -17.56 9.83
C LEU A 267 -19.31 -17.37 10.39
N LEU A 268 -20.22 -16.73 9.64
CA LEU A 268 -21.63 -16.68 10.03
C LEU A 268 -22.32 -18.05 9.93
N SER A 269 -21.91 -18.87 8.96
CA SER A 269 -22.46 -20.23 8.77
C SER A 269 -21.75 -21.29 9.62
N HIS A 270 -20.46 -21.09 9.87
CA HIS A 270 -19.52 -22.04 10.46
C HIS A 270 -18.58 -21.32 11.44
N PRO A 271 -19.09 -20.84 12.59
CA PRO A 271 -18.29 -20.12 13.57
C PRO A 271 -17.13 -20.96 14.12
N GLU A 272 -17.25 -22.28 14.11
CA GLU A 272 -16.22 -23.25 14.51
C GLU A 272 -14.97 -23.21 13.61
N LYS A 273 -15.06 -22.61 12.42
CA LYS A 273 -13.92 -22.44 11.50
C LYS A 273 -13.06 -21.21 11.82
N VAL A 274 -13.32 -20.53 12.94
CA VAL A 274 -12.44 -19.47 13.42
C VAL A 274 -11.02 -20.03 13.58
N ARG A 275 -10.02 -19.30 13.08
CA ARG A 275 -8.63 -19.71 13.24
C ARG A 275 -8.21 -19.48 14.68
N THR A 276 -7.63 -20.50 15.30
CA THR A 276 -6.92 -20.41 16.57
C THR A 276 -5.44 -20.38 16.29
N TRP A 277 -4.74 -19.42 16.89
CA TRP A 277 -3.29 -19.39 16.81
C TRP A 277 -2.71 -20.45 17.74
N GLN A 278 -1.68 -21.14 17.26
CA GLN A 278 -0.87 -22.03 18.08
C GLN A 278 0.58 -21.56 17.99
N LYS A 279 1.20 -21.38 19.15
CA LYS A 279 2.57 -20.91 19.28
C LYS A 279 3.53 -21.98 18.78
N PRO A 280 4.45 -21.69 17.85
CA PRO A 280 5.42 -22.67 17.41
C PRO A 280 6.38 -23.03 18.56
N VAL A 281 6.53 -24.32 18.84
CA VAL A 281 7.56 -24.85 19.75
C VAL A 281 8.79 -25.19 18.91
N ARG A 282 9.96 -24.70 19.33
CA ARG A 282 11.22 -24.86 18.59
C ARG A 282 12.25 -25.65 19.41
N ASN A 283 13.11 -26.41 18.74
CA ASN A 283 14.27 -27.05 19.36
C ASN A 283 15.42 -26.06 19.57
N GLU A 284 16.54 -26.55 20.13
CA GLU A 284 17.75 -25.75 20.40
C GLU A 284 18.37 -25.14 19.13
N ASN A 285 18.10 -25.71 17.95
CA ASN A 285 18.56 -25.20 16.66
C ASN A 285 17.58 -24.18 16.04
N GLY A 286 16.49 -23.87 16.74
CA GLY A 286 15.45 -22.97 16.26
C GLY A 286 14.50 -23.61 15.23
N GLU A 287 14.52 -24.92 15.02
CA GLU A 287 13.60 -25.61 14.11
C GLU A 287 12.26 -25.85 14.80
N LYS A 288 11.14 -25.65 14.09
CA LYS A 288 9.80 -25.90 14.61
C LYS A 288 9.62 -27.42 14.81
N VAL A 289 9.46 -27.83 16.07
CA VAL A 289 9.23 -29.21 16.49
C VAL A 289 7.82 -29.46 17.03
N GLY A 290 7.03 -28.39 17.20
CA GLY A 290 5.66 -28.53 17.68
C GLY A 290 4.87 -27.23 17.63
N GLU A 291 3.67 -27.31 18.18
CA GLU A 291 2.71 -26.21 18.34
C GLU A 291 2.14 -26.28 19.77
N GLU A 292 2.16 -25.16 20.48
CA GLU A 292 1.59 -24.96 21.81
C GLU A 292 0.29 -24.18 21.65
N ASP A 293 -0.82 -24.71 22.15
CA ASP A 293 -2.09 -23.99 22.11
C ASP A 293 -2.19 -22.91 23.21
N GLN A 294 -3.32 -22.20 23.25
CA GLN A 294 -3.55 -21.13 24.21
C GLN A 294 -3.65 -21.61 25.67
N ASP A 295 -3.89 -22.91 25.89
CA ASP A 295 -3.96 -23.54 27.22
C ASP A 295 -2.60 -24.11 27.67
N GLY A 296 -1.54 -23.90 26.87
CA GLY A 296 -0.18 -24.39 27.14
C GLY A 296 0.02 -25.86 26.80
N PHE A 297 -0.91 -26.47 26.06
CA PHE A 297 -0.77 -27.85 25.61
C PHE A 297 0.14 -27.92 24.39
N VAL A 298 1.25 -28.65 24.51
CA VAL A 298 2.24 -28.81 23.45
C VAL A 298 1.98 -30.07 22.65
N VAL A 299 1.75 -29.90 21.34
CA VAL A 299 1.75 -30.99 20.36
C VAL A 299 3.11 -31.02 19.66
N ILE A 300 3.98 -31.96 20.05
CA ILE A 300 5.25 -32.22 19.35
C ILE A 300 4.94 -33.11 18.15
N ARG A 301 5.36 -32.71 16.95
CA ARG A 301 5.26 -33.54 15.75
C ARG A 301 6.62 -34.21 15.54
N GLU A 302 6.66 -35.55 15.69
CA GLU A 302 7.85 -36.38 15.42
C GLU A 302 8.27 -36.34 13.94
#